data_AF-A0A0R3T4G1-F1
#
_entry.id   AF-A0A0R3T4G1-F1
#
_cell.length_a   1.000
_cell.length_b   1.000
_cell.length_c   1.000
_cell.angle_alpha   90.00
_cell.angle_beta   90.00
_cell.angle_gamma   90.00
#
_symmetry.space_group_name_H-M   'P 1'
#
loop_
_entity.id
_entity.type
_entity.pdbx_description
1 polymer ?
#
loop_
_entity_poly.entity_id
_entity_poly.type
_entity_poly.pdbx_seq_one_letter_code
_entity_poly.pdbx_strand_id
1 'polypeptide(L)'
;LAVSSSWLSIGSDQGNVHFVSVQQFTTSGYVINWNRAINVTQSQRPGSVVQLAEHPQDSNKLLIGYSSGLLVLWDLRAKAAEARFNYHETLYSFSWHWEGKAFISAHSSGTIVTWALNQPNRPQSVICPHAGEEEVPDSSQYSFEPIRCVQWLPSKNGESVIVFAGGSRRDSLDAVIDGDEGDSTTPSVTIMRGKRLAVMQMDFPVVTFTTLCTSPYFNGQSS
;
A
#
# COMPACT_ATOMS: atom_id res chain seq x y z
N LEU A 1 20.26 18.09 1.61
CA LEU A 1 18.94 17.47 1.39
C LEU A 1 18.16 18.39 0.47
N ALA A 2 18.22 18.17 -0.84
CA ALA A 2 17.46 18.96 -1.79
C ALA A 2 16.02 18.40 -1.81
N VAL A 3 15.08 19.15 -1.24
CA VAL A 3 13.66 18.92 -1.50
C VAL A 3 13.42 19.43 -2.93
N SER A 4 13.41 18.53 -3.92
CA SER A 4 13.30 18.94 -5.33
C SER A 4 11.88 19.36 -5.72
N SER A 5 10.86 19.04 -4.90
CA SER A 5 9.48 19.47 -5.12
C SER A 5 9.10 20.55 -4.13
N SER A 6 8.79 21.75 -4.62
CA SER A 6 8.20 22.83 -3.83
C SER A 6 6.72 22.58 -3.49
N TRP A 7 6.19 21.39 -3.81
CA TRP A 7 4.78 21.04 -3.70
C TRP A 7 4.60 19.79 -2.84
N LEU A 8 3.66 19.88 -1.90
CA LEU A 8 3.18 18.78 -1.07
C LEU A 8 1.81 18.32 -1.59
N SER A 9 1.67 17.02 -1.87
CA SER A 9 0.39 16.40 -2.22
C SER A 9 -0.33 15.92 -0.95
N ILE A 10 -1.60 16.29 -0.79
CA ILE A 10 -2.41 15.99 0.41
C ILE A 10 -3.71 15.32 -0.01
N GLY A 11 -3.92 14.10 0.45
CA GLY A 11 -5.18 13.36 0.27
C GLY A 11 -6.21 13.74 1.33
N SER A 12 -7.49 13.78 0.94
CA SER A 12 -8.61 14.03 1.86
C SER A 12 -9.45 12.78 2.12
N ASP A 13 -10.22 12.84 3.22
CA ASP A 13 -11.27 11.88 3.58
C ASP A 13 -12.36 11.77 2.50
N GLN A 14 -12.59 12.86 1.75
CA GLN A 14 -13.53 12.90 0.63
C GLN A 14 -12.96 12.34 -0.68
N GLY A 15 -11.72 11.84 -0.70
CA GLY A 15 -11.10 11.21 -1.87
C GLY A 15 -10.41 12.17 -2.84
N ASN A 16 -10.30 13.45 -2.51
CA ASN A 16 -9.62 14.44 -3.35
C ASN A 16 -8.13 14.54 -3.01
N VAL A 17 -7.31 14.96 -3.97
CA VAL A 17 -5.90 15.31 -3.74
C VAL A 17 -5.67 16.78 -4.01
N HIS A 18 -5.16 17.47 -3.01
CA HIS A 18 -4.80 18.88 -3.01
C HIS A 18 -3.28 19.04 -3.10
N PHE A 19 -2.82 20.15 -3.66
CA PHE A 19 -1.40 20.48 -3.73
C PHE A 19 -1.12 21.78 -2.97
N VAL A 20 -0.12 21.77 -2.11
CA VAL A 20 0.27 22.94 -1.29
C VAL A 20 1.70 23.31 -1.59
N SER A 21 1.97 24.58 -1.88
CA SER A 21 3.33 25.08 -2.02
C SER A 21 3.97 25.18 -0.64
N VAL A 22 5.02 24.40 -0.39
CA VAL A 22 5.76 24.47 0.88
C VAL A 22 6.62 25.73 0.99
N GLN A 23 6.92 26.37 -0.14
CA GLN A 23 7.68 27.61 -0.18
C GLN A 23 6.79 28.84 0.07
N GLN A 24 5.59 28.84 -0.50
CA GLN A 24 4.67 29.99 -0.45
C GLN A 24 3.57 29.84 0.62
N PHE A 25 3.40 28.65 1.20
CA PHE A 25 2.30 28.33 2.12
C PHE A 25 0.91 28.61 1.52
N THR A 26 0.76 28.34 0.22
CA THR A 26 -0.48 28.54 -0.55
C THR A 26 -0.98 27.23 -1.16
N THR A 27 -2.29 27.08 -1.29
CA THR A 27 -2.91 25.97 -2.01
C THR A 27 -2.89 26.25 -3.52
N SER A 28 -2.61 25.21 -4.30
CA SER A 28 -2.78 25.25 -5.75
C SER A 28 -4.26 25.30 -6.12
N GLY A 29 -4.61 26.01 -7.20
CA GLY A 29 -5.93 25.91 -7.81
C GLY A 29 -6.18 24.56 -8.50
N TYR A 30 -5.15 23.75 -8.68
CA TYR A 30 -5.27 22.40 -9.22
C TYR A 30 -5.63 21.39 -8.11
N VAL A 31 -6.70 20.61 -8.34
CA VAL A 31 -7.18 19.55 -7.47
C VAL A 31 -7.48 18.31 -8.31
N ILE A 32 -7.00 17.15 -7.88
CA ILE A 32 -7.44 15.87 -8.43
C ILE A 32 -8.72 15.50 -7.70
N ASN A 33 -9.84 15.57 -8.42
CA ASN A 33 -11.14 15.22 -7.86
C ASN A 33 -11.36 13.71 -7.99
N TRP A 34 -11.91 13.09 -6.94
CA TRP A 34 -12.16 11.64 -6.91
C TRP A 34 -12.97 11.16 -8.12
N ASN A 35 -13.93 11.97 -8.58
CA ASN A 35 -14.81 11.66 -9.71
C ASN A 35 -14.07 11.58 -11.06
N ARG A 36 -12.89 12.20 -11.18
CA ARG A 36 -12.02 12.06 -12.36
C ARG A 36 -11.07 10.87 -12.25
N ALA A 37 -10.80 10.42 -11.02
CA ALA A 37 -9.91 9.29 -10.75
C ALA A 37 -10.61 7.94 -11.01
N ILE A 38 -11.90 7.84 -10.73
CA ILE A 38 -12.69 6.62 -10.96
C ILE A 38 -13.04 6.40 -12.44
N ASN A 39 -13.60 5.23 -12.77
CA ASN A 39 -14.18 4.98 -14.08
C ASN A 39 -15.50 5.74 -14.23
N VAL A 40 -15.80 6.20 -15.45
CA VAL A 40 -17.04 6.97 -15.74
C VAL A 40 -18.31 6.17 -15.43
N THR A 41 -18.23 4.84 -15.46
CA THR A 41 -19.33 3.93 -15.14
C THR A 41 -19.55 3.72 -13.65
N GLN A 42 -18.60 4.12 -12.79
CA GLN A 42 -18.73 4.00 -11.35
C GLN A 42 -19.48 5.21 -10.78
N SER A 43 -20.57 4.94 -10.05
CA SER A 43 -21.39 5.97 -9.40
C SER A 43 -21.05 6.17 -7.91
N GLN A 44 -20.25 5.27 -7.33
CA GLN A 44 -19.87 5.31 -5.93
C GLN A 44 -18.51 5.97 -5.73
N ARG A 45 -18.35 6.66 -4.60
CA ARG A 45 -17.07 7.26 -4.21
C ARG A 45 -16.09 6.15 -3.84
N PRO A 46 -14.79 6.30 -4.16
CA PRO A 46 -13.76 5.31 -3.81
C PRO A 46 -13.36 5.37 -2.32
N GLY A 47 -13.90 6.31 -1.54
CA GLY A 47 -13.56 6.50 -0.13
C GLY A 47 -12.42 7.49 0.08
N SER A 48 -11.81 7.45 1.27
CA SER A 48 -10.73 8.36 1.65
C SER A 48 -9.44 8.04 0.92
N VAL A 49 -8.60 9.06 0.68
CA VAL A 49 -7.23 8.84 0.22
C VAL A 49 -6.42 8.31 1.41
N VAL A 50 -5.96 7.07 1.33
CA VAL A 50 -5.22 6.38 2.39
C VAL A 50 -3.72 6.68 2.29
N GLN A 51 -3.19 6.67 1.07
CA GLN A 51 -1.77 6.90 0.83
C GLN A 51 -1.54 7.51 -0.57
N LEU A 52 -0.49 8.32 -0.68
CA LEU A 52 -0.01 8.91 -1.93
C LEU A 52 1.47 8.56 -2.09
N ALA A 53 1.90 8.23 -3.31
CA ALA A 53 3.32 8.10 -3.61
C ALA A 53 3.64 8.49 -5.05
N GLU A 54 4.69 9.29 -5.23
CA GLU A 54 5.24 9.58 -6.55
C GLU A 54 5.86 8.32 -7.16
N HIS A 55 5.77 8.21 -8.48
CA HIS A 55 6.40 7.10 -9.19
C HIS A 55 7.93 7.24 -9.12
N PRO A 56 8.66 6.18 -8.75
CA PRO A 56 10.09 6.25 -8.43
C PRO A 56 10.98 6.65 -9.60
N GLN A 57 10.51 6.48 -10.84
CA GLN A 57 11.25 6.78 -12.07
C GLN A 57 10.58 7.88 -12.93
N ASP A 58 9.45 8.45 -12.50
CA ASP A 58 8.71 9.45 -13.30
C ASP A 58 7.95 10.42 -12.38
N SER A 59 8.49 11.63 -12.20
CA SER A 59 7.89 12.65 -11.34
C SER A 59 6.55 13.20 -11.85
N ASN A 60 6.13 12.86 -13.07
CA ASN A 60 4.81 13.25 -13.59
C ASN A 60 3.70 12.29 -13.15
N LYS A 61 4.05 11.17 -12.52
CA LYS A 61 3.08 10.14 -12.15
C LYS A 61 2.91 10.06 -10.65
N LEU A 62 1.66 10.03 -10.21
CA LEU A 62 1.26 9.93 -8.81
C LEU A 62 0.37 8.70 -8.63
N LEU A 63 0.73 7.81 -7.71
CA LEU A 63 -0.14 6.71 -7.28
C LEU A 63 -1.00 7.18 -6.12
N ILE A 64 -2.32 7.03 -6.29
CA ILE A 64 -3.33 7.40 -5.30
C ILE A 64 -4.00 6.13 -4.82
N GLY A 65 -3.89 5.82 -3.53
CA GLY A 65 -4.57 4.68 -2.90
C GLY A 65 -5.81 5.12 -2.15
N TYR A 66 -6.93 4.47 -2.41
CA TYR A 66 -8.22 4.75 -1.79
C TYR A 66 -8.65 3.63 -0.84
N SER A 67 -9.41 3.98 0.20
CA SER A 67 -9.85 3.04 1.23
C SER A 67 -10.72 1.90 0.69
N SER A 68 -11.37 2.05 -0.48
CA SER A 68 -12.15 0.98 -1.10
C SER A 68 -11.32 -0.15 -1.70
N GLY A 69 -9.98 -0.05 -1.73
CA GLY A 69 -9.12 -0.99 -2.47
C GLY A 69 -8.79 -0.55 -3.91
N LEU A 70 -9.27 0.62 -4.32
CA LEU A 70 -8.92 1.23 -5.61
C LEU A 70 -7.56 1.94 -5.50
N LEU A 71 -6.67 1.67 -6.44
CA LEU A 71 -5.45 2.46 -6.67
C LEU A 71 -5.48 3.06 -8.08
N VAL A 72 -5.10 4.33 -8.20
CA VAL A 72 -5.12 5.06 -9.47
C VAL A 72 -3.73 5.62 -9.75
N LEU A 73 -3.18 5.26 -10.91
CA LEU A 73 -1.99 5.92 -11.45
C LEU A 73 -2.44 7.15 -12.23
N TRP A 74 -2.11 8.33 -11.71
CA TRP A 74 -2.51 9.61 -12.25
C TRP A 74 -1.34 10.28 -12.97
N ASP A 75 -1.58 10.75 -14.20
CA ASP A 75 -0.65 11.58 -14.94
C ASP A 75 -0.94 13.06 -14.64
N LEU A 76 0.01 13.73 -13.97
CA LEU A 76 -0.08 15.13 -13.56
C LEU A 76 -0.02 16.09 -14.75
N ARG A 77 0.64 15.71 -15.85
CA ARG A 77 0.76 16.51 -17.06
C ARG A 77 -0.52 16.40 -17.90
N ALA A 78 -0.99 15.19 -18.14
CA ALA A 78 -2.23 14.94 -18.86
C ALA A 78 -3.48 15.28 -18.02
N LYS A 79 -3.34 15.37 -16.70
CA LYS A 79 -4.41 15.59 -15.73
C LYS A 79 -5.52 14.54 -15.86
N ALA A 80 -5.10 13.29 -16.02
CA ALA A 80 -5.98 12.15 -16.25
C ALA A 80 -5.44 10.88 -15.57
N ALA A 81 -6.35 9.96 -15.26
CA ALA A 81 -5.98 8.64 -14.78
C ALA A 81 -5.45 7.78 -15.95
N GLU A 82 -4.19 7.37 -15.85
CA GLU A 82 -3.50 6.51 -16.81
C GLU A 82 -3.90 5.04 -16.62
N ALA A 83 -3.95 4.58 -15.37
CA ALA A 83 -4.32 3.21 -15.02
C ALA A 83 -5.08 3.15 -13.69
N ARG A 84 -5.88 2.09 -13.52
CA ARG A 84 -6.69 1.83 -12.34
C ARG A 84 -6.52 0.37 -11.94
N PHE A 85 -6.23 0.12 -10.68
CA PHE A 85 -6.01 -1.19 -10.09
C PHE A 85 -7.01 -1.35 -8.97
N ASN A 86 -7.78 -2.44 -8.94
CA ASN A 86 -8.85 -2.59 -7.97
C ASN A 86 -8.77 -3.94 -7.29
N TYR A 87 -8.60 -3.93 -5.97
CA TYR A 87 -8.83 -5.09 -5.13
C TYR A 87 -10.13 -4.92 -4.35
N HIS A 88 -10.78 -6.03 -4.02
CA HIS A 88 -12.12 -6.02 -3.40
C HIS A 88 -12.09 -5.73 -1.89
N GLU A 89 -10.90 -5.60 -1.30
CA GLU A 89 -10.70 -5.36 0.12
C GLU A 89 -10.18 -3.96 0.43
N THR A 90 -10.46 -3.49 1.65
CA THR A 90 -9.97 -2.21 2.16
C THR A 90 -8.45 -2.12 2.07
N LEU A 91 -7.97 -1.05 1.45
CA LEU A 91 -6.54 -0.73 1.36
C LEU A 91 -6.06 -0.07 2.65
N TYR A 92 -4.91 -0.50 3.14
CA TYR A 92 -4.25 0.13 4.29
C TYR A 92 -2.91 0.77 3.91
N SER A 93 -2.15 0.15 3.01
CA SER A 93 -0.85 0.68 2.59
C SER A 93 -0.43 0.13 1.23
N PHE A 94 0.45 0.81 0.53
CA PHE A 94 1.11 0.30 -0.68
C PHE A 94 2.57 0.73 -0.76
N SER A 95 3.37 0.02 -1.56
CA SER A 95 4.77 0.36 -1.81
C SER A 95 5.16 0.08 -3.26
N TRP A 96 5.83 1.05 -3.87
CA TRP A 96 6.43 0.89 -5.19
C TRP A 96 7.56 -0.12 -5.16
N HIS A 97 7.69 -0.90 -6.22
CA HIS A 97 8.97 -1.50 -6.59
C HIS A 97 9.89 -0.40 -7.12
N TRP A 98 11.18 -0.48 -6.83
CA TRP A 98 12.16 0.58 -7.16
C TRP A 98 12.29 0.87 -8.66
N GLU A 99 12.02 -0.11 -9.53
CA GLU A 99 11.97 0.10 -11.00
C GLU A 99 10.75 0.89 -11.48
N GLY A 100 9.72 1.07 -10.63
CA GLY A 100 8.47 1.75 -11.01
C GLY A 100 7.52 0.92 -11.88
N LYS A 101 7.90 -0.28 -12.31
CA LYS A 101 7.04 -1.13 -13.18
C LYS A 101 5.98 -1.94 -12.43
N ALA A 102 6.10 -2.00 -11.11
CA ALA A 102 5.25 -2.79 -10.24
C ALA A 102 5.13 -2.13 -8.86
N PHE A 103 4.11 -2.52 -8.11
CA PHE A 103 3.94 -2.13 -6.71
C PHE A 103 3.17 -3.22 -5.97
N ILE A 104 3.21 -3.17 -4.64
CA ILE A 104 2.41 -4.03 -3.77
C ILE A 104 1.41 -3.20 -2.97
N SER A 105 0.23 -3.77 -2.69
CA SER A 105 -0.79 -3.20 -1.81
C SER A 105 -1.14 -4.17 -0.68
N ALA A 106 -1.42 -3.63 0.49
CA ALA A 106 -1.70 -4.36 1.73
C ALA A 106 -3.14 -4.07 2.19
N HIS A 107 -3.86 -5.11 2.59
CA HIS A 107 -5.31 -5.07 2.75
C HIS A 107 -5.81 -5.61 4.10
N SER A 108 -7.13 -5.56 4.29
CA SER A 108 -7.84 -5.91 5.53
C SER A 108 -7.72 -7.36 5.97
N SER A 109 -7.60 -8.32 5.05
CA SER A 109 -7.52 -9.75 5.38
C SER A 109 -6.10 -10.27 5.55
N GLY A 110 -5.14 -9.39 5.87
CA GLY A 110 -3.73 -9.77 5.96
C GLY A 110 -3.09 -10.09 4.61
N THR A 111 -3.72 -9.67 3.51
CA THR A 111 -3.25 -9.97 2.15
C THR A 111 -2.31 -8.90 1.61
N ILE A 112 -1.31 -9.36 0.86
CA ILE A 112 -0.44 -8.54 0.01
C ILE A 112 -0.74 -8.89 -1.45
N VAL A 113 -1.05 -7.86 -2.24
CA VAL A 113 -1.37 -7.99 -3.66
C VAL A 113 -0.29 -7.31 -4.47
N THR A 114 0.29 -8.02 -5.43
CA THR A 114 1.31 -7.48 -6.35
C THR A 114 0.67 -7.07 -7.66
N TRP A 115 1.01 -5.88 -8.13
CA TRP A 115 0.49 -5.29 -9.37
C TRP A 115 1.61 -5.00 -10.34
N ALA A 116 1.39 -5.30 -11.62
CA ALA A 116 2.27 -4.89 -12.71
C ALA A 116 1.58 -3.77 -13.51
N LEU A 117 2.28 -2.69 -13.82
CA LEU A 117 1.68 -1.53 -14.52
C LEU A 117 1.20 -1.87 -15.94
N ASN A 118 1.78 -2.88 -16.58
CA ASN A 118 1.37 -3.34 -17.90
C ASN A 118 0.11 -4.23 -17.88
N GLN A 119 -0.38 -4.62 -16.70
CA GLN A 119 -1.56 -5.47 -16.54
C GLN A 119 -2.49 -4.94 -15.43
N PRO A 120 -3.06 -3.74 -15.58
CA PRO A 120 -3.80 -3.08 -14.49
C PRO A 120 -5.11 -3.77 -14.10
N ASN A 121 -5.69 -4.57 -14.99
CA ASN A 121 -6.97 -5.22 -14.78
C ASN A 121 -6.90 -6.50 -13.94
N ARG A 122 -5.70 -7.00 -13.60
CA ARG A 122 -5.54 -8.23 -12.84
C ARG A 122 -4.28 -8.17 -11.96
N PRO A 123 -4.36 -8.60 -10.69
CA PRO A 123 -3.17 -8.72 -9.85
C PRO A 123 -2.23 -9.81 -10.40
N GLN A 124 -0.92 -9.55 -10.32
CA GLN A 124 0.11 -10.51 -10.67
C GLN A 124 0.18 -11.66 -9.67
N SER A 125 0.01 -11.35 -8.38
CA SER A 125 -0.09 -12.34 -7.31
C SER A 125 -0.91 -11.79 -6.15
N VAL A 126 -1.57 -12.69 -5.43
CA VAL A 126 -2.24 -12.42 -4.15
C VAL A 126 -1.71 -13.45 -3.16
N ILE A 127 -1.17 -12.98 -2.04
CA ILE A 127 -0.66 -13.85 -0.98
C ILE A 127 -1.21 -13.41 0.36
N CYS A 128 -1.42 -14.35 1.27
CA CYS A 128 -1.58 -14.10 2.69
C CYS A 128 -0.31 -14.66 3.36
N PRO A 129 0.69 -13.81 3.68
CA PRO A 129 2.01 -14.31 4.11
C PRO A 129 1.95 -15.22 5.33
N HIS A 130 1.05 -14.98 6.27
CA HIS A 130 0.90 -15.78 7.48
C HIS A 130 -0.08 -16.96 7.34
N ALA A 131 -0.68 -17.18 6.16
CA ALA A 131 -1.45 -18.39 5.88
C ALA A 131 -0.52 -19.56 5.52
N GLY A 132 -0.81 -20.76 6.03
CA GLY A 132 -0.06 -21.96 5.71
C GLY A 132 -0.30 -22.43 4.26
N GLU A 133 0.68 -23.08 3.63
CA GLU A 133 0.56 -23.59 2.25
C GLU A 133 -0.52 -24.69 2.09
N GLU A 134 -0.88 -25.37 3.18
CA GLU A 134 -1.83 -26.50 3.20
C GLU A 134 -3.25 -26.10 3.68
N GLU A 135 -3.47 -24.81 3.94
CA GLU A 135 -4.72 -24.34 4.52
C GLU A 135 -5.78 -24.13 3.43
N VAL A 136 -6.90 -24.86 3.56
CA VAL A 136 -8.02 -24.78 2.63
C VAL A 136 -8.66 -23.38 2.76
N PRO A 137 -8.78 -22.59 1.67
CA PRO A 137 -9.30 -21.21 1.70
C PRO A 137 -10.74 -21.04 2.20
N ASP A 138 -11.45 -22.15 2.43
CA ASP A 138 -12.87 -22.21 2.81
C ASP A 138 -13.07 -22.70 4.25
N SER A 139 -11.99 -22.89 5.02
CA SER A 139 -12.12 -23.18 6.45
C SER A 139 -12.34 -21.87 7.20
N SER A 140 -13.57 -21.66 7.65
CA SER A 140 -14.01 -20.54 8.52
C SER A 140 -13.31 -20.45 9.89
N GLN A 141 -12.18 -21.15 10.07
CA GLN A 141 -11.48 -21.28 11.34
C GLN A 141 -10.48 -20.16 11.62
N TYR A 142 -10.02 -19.43 10.61
CA TYR A 142 -8.96 -18.45 10.77
C TYR A 142 -9.27 -17.18 10.00
N SER A 143 -9.00 -16.04 10.64
CA SER A 143 -8.97 -14.73 9.98
C SER A 143 -7.61 -14.09 10.23
N PHE A 144 -7.26 -13.05 9.47
CA PHE A 144 -5.99 -12.36 9.63
C PHE A 144 -6.24 -10.88 9.84
N GLU A 145 -5.40 -10.27 10.66
CA GLU A 145 -5.45 -8.83 10.86
C GLU A 145 -5.04 -8.06 9.60
N PRO A 146 -5.51 -6.80 9.44
CA PRO A 146 -5.02 -5.94 8.38
C PRO A 146 -3.50 -5.80 8.41
N ILE A 147 -2.88 -5.81 7.23
CA ILE A 147 -1.49 -5.33 7.10
C ILE A 147 -1.54 -3.81 6.97
N ARG A 148 -1.15 -3.11 8.04
CA ARG A 148 -1.34 -1.66 8.17
C ARG A 148 -0.25 -0.84 7.50
N CYS A 149 0.94 -1.42 7.36
CA CYS A 149 2.09 -0.77 6.73
C CYS A 149 2.89 -1.82 5.96
N VAL A 150 3.29 -1.50 4.73
CA VAL A 150 4.09 -2.37 3.87
C VAL A 150 5.18 -1.56 3.16
N GLN A 151 6.39 -2.12 3.09
CA GLN A 151 7.53 -1.55 2.35
C GLN A 151 8.17 -2.62 1.48
N TRP A 152 8.34 -2.30 0.20
CA TRP A 152 9.03 -3.15 -0.78
C TRP A 152 10.46 -2.64 -0.97
N LEU A 153 11.42 -3.34 -0.40
CA LEU A 153 12.80 -2.88 -0.36
C LEU A 153 13.56 -3.21 -1.66
N PRO A 154 14.41 -2.28 -2.13
CA PRO A 154 15.24 -2.51 -3.29
C PRO A 154 16.28 -3.61 -3.01
N SER A 155 16.52 -4.46 -4.01
CA SER A 155 17.52 -5.53 -3.96
C SER A 155 18.41 -5.45 -5.21
N LYS A 156 19.74 -5.36 -5.03
CA LYS A 156 20.68 -5.34 -6.16
C LYS A 156 20.87 -6.72 -6.79
N ASN A 157 20.98 -7.77 -5.98
CA ASN A 157 21.44 -9.10 -6.39
C ASN A 157 20.71 -10.24 -5.66
N GLY A 158 19.38 -10.26 -5.67
CA GLY A 158 18.63 -11.38 -5.09
C GLY A 158 17.14 -11.09 -4.94
N GLU A 159 16.42 -12.05 -4.35
CA GLU A 159 15.00 -11.92 -4.04
C GLU A 159 14.71 -10.63 -3.28
N SER A 160 13.67 -9.92 -3.71
CA SER A 160 13.23 -8.70 -3.07
C SER A 160 12.77 -8.97 -1.64
N VAL A 161 12.95 -7.96 -0.77
CA VAL A 161 12.56 -8.04 0.64
C VAL A 161 11.32 -7.18 0.83
N ILE A 162 10.30 -7.75 1.47
CA ILE A 162 9.09 -7.03 1.86
C ILE A 162 9.06 -6.99 3.38
N VAL A 163 8.88 -5.81 3.95
CA VAL A 163 8.71 -5.61 5.38
C VAL A 163 7.29 -5.11 5.61
N PHE A 164 6.58 -5.67 6.58
CA PHE A 164 5.22 -5.26 6.87
C PHE A 164 4.85 -5.40 8.35
N ALA A 165 3.85 -4.64 8.78
CA ALA A 165 3.31 -4.70 10.14
C ALA A 165 1.83 -5.12 10.11
N GLY A 166 1.45 -6.05 11.00
CA GLY A 166 0.13 -6.68 11.03
C GLY A 166 0.08 -8.00 10.25
N GLY A 167 -1.11 -8.42 9.83
CA GLY A 167 -1.30 -9.72 9.18
C GLY A 167 -1.35 -10.91 10.13
N SER A 168 -1.28 -10.69 11.44
CA SER A 168 -1.31 -11.78 12.44
C SER A 168 -2.58 -12.62 12.31
N ARG A 169 -2.44 -13.93 12.49
CA ARG A 169 -3.58 -14.88 12.50
C ARG A 169 -4.43 -14.66 13.74
N ARG A 170 -5.74 -14.69 13.56
CA ARG A 170 -6.78 -14.76 14.58
C ARG A 170 -7.40 -16.15 14.54
N ASP A 171 -7.45 -16.80 15.70
CA ASP A 171 -8.15 -18.07 15.84
C ASP A 171 -9.64 -17.79 16.10
N SER A 172 -10.52 -18.37 15.30
CA SER A 172 -11.97 -18.12 15.40
C SER A 172 -12.60 -18.65 16.70
N LEU A 173 -11.89 -19.47 17.49
CA LEU A 173 -12.37 -20.00 18.76
C LEU A 173 -12.26 -19.00 19.92
N ASP A 174 -11.30 -18.08 19.88
CA ASP A 174 -11.12 -17.07 20.93
C ASP A 174 -12.22 -15.99 20.89
N ALA A 175 -12.91 -15.85 19.76
CA ALA A 175 -14.01 -14.91 19.59
C ALA A 175 -15.33 -15.29 20.29
N VAL A 176 -15.45 -16.53 20.83
CA VAL A 176 -16.73 -17.06 21.32
C VAL A 176 -16.77 -17.22 22.85
N ILE A 177 -15.63 -17.19 23.53
CA ILE A 177 -15.58 -17.59 24.96
C ILE A 177 -15.65 -16.41 25.92
N ASP A 178 -15.10 -15.25 25.59
CA ASP A 178 -15.15 -14.09 26.49
C ASP A 178 -15.70 -12.87 25.74
N GLY A 179 -16.82 -12.32 26.24
CA GLY A 179 -17.42 -11.07 25.77
C GLY A 179 -16.58 -9.82 26.09
N ASP A 180 -15.26 -9.94 25.96
CA ASP A 180 -14.28 -8.88 26.10
C ASP A 180 -13.88 -8.41 24.70
N GLU A 181 -14.03 -7.12 24.41
CA GLU A 181 -13.54 -6.47 23.18
C GLU A 181 -11.99 -6.40 23.15
N GLY A 182 -11.30 -7.43 23.66
CA GLY A 182 -9.86 -7.51 23.93
C GLY A 182 -9.09 -8.41 22.96
N ASP A 183 -9.65 -8.73 21.80
CA ASP A 183 -9.06 -9.61 20.77
C ASP A 183 -7.97 -8.88 19.95
N SER A 184 -6.89 -8.45 20.62
CA SER A 184 -5.69 -7.97 19.93
C SER A 184 -4.73 -9.14 19.74
N THR A 185 -4.55 -9.58 18.49
CA THR A 185 -3.43 -10.48 18.19
C THR A 185 -2.12 -9.80 18.59
N THR A 186 -1.08 -10.60 18.87
CA THR A 186 0.24 -10.05 19.18
C THR A 186 0.73 -9.17 18.02
N PRO A 187 0.95 -7.86 18.24
CA PRO A 187 1.45 -6.98 17.19
C PRO A 187 2.79 -7.50 16.68
N SER A 188 3.01 -7.41 15.38
CA SER A 188 4.21 -7.96 14.76
C SER A 188 4.72 -7.10 13.61
N VAL A 189 6.03 -7.16 13.40
CA VAL A 189 6.69 -6.74 12.17
C VAL A 189 7.31 -7.97 11.53
N THR A 190 6.97 -8.22 10.27
CA THR A 190 7.43 -9.38 9.52
C THR A 190 8.35 -8.93 8.39
N ILE A 191 9.49 -9.61 8.27
CA ILE A 191 10.41 -9.49 7.14
C ILE A 191 10.24 -10.74 6.27
N MET A 192 9.82 -10.54 5.03
CA MET A 192 9.62 -11.59 4.03
C MET A 192 10.68 -11.50 2.94
N ARG A 193 11.30 -12.63 2.62
CA ARG A 193 12.22 -12.79 1.48
C ARG A 193 11.93 -14.11 0.78
N GLY A 194 11.39 -14.02 -0.43
CA GLY A 194 10.83 -15.19 -1.12
C GLY A 194 9.69 -15.78 -0.28
N LYS A 195 9.79 -17.09 0.04
CA LYS A 195 8.84 -17.78 0.93
C LYS A 195 9.22 -17.73 2.41
N ARG A 196 10.38 -17.16 2.76
CA ARG A 196 10.90 -17.16 4.14
C ARG A 196 10.37 -15.95 4.89
N LEU A 197 9.90 -16.19 6.11
CA LEU A 197 9.44 -15.15 7.02
C LEU A 197 10.32 -15.11 8.26
N ALA A 198 10.63 -13.91 8.72
CA ALA A 198 11.10 -13.64 10.06
C ALA A 198 10.09 -12.71 10.73
N VAL A 199 9.40 -13.21 11.76
CA VAL A 199 8.36 -12.48 12.47
C VAL A 199 8.94 -11.98 13.79
N MET A 200 8.86 -10.67 14.02
CA MET A 200 9.24 -10.03 15.27
C MET A 200 7.97 -9.60 16.01
N GLN A 201 7.71 -10.24 17.14
CA GLN A 201 6.62 -9.84 18.04
C GLN A 201 7.00 -8.56 18.77
N MET A 202 5.99 -7.72 19.00
CA MET A 202 6.14 -6.43 19.67
C MET A 202 5.25 -6.41 20.90
N ASP A 203 5.73 -5.74 21.95
CA ASP A 203 4.97 -5.56 23.20
C ASP A 203 3.80 -4.57 23.03
N PHE A 204 3.85 -3.73 22.00
CA PHE A 204 2.87 -2.67 21.75
C PHE A 204 2.48 -2.57 20.27
N PRO A 205 1.30 -2.00 19.95
CA PRO A 205 0.87 -1.78 18.57
C PRO A 205 1.88 -0.96 17.77
N VAL A 206 2.23 -1.46 16.58
CA VAL A 206 3.12 -0.78 15.65
C VAL A 206 2.34 0.34 14.95
N VAL A 207 2.72 1.59 15.21
CA VAL A 207 2.13 2.76 14.53
C VAL A 207 2.67 2.90 13.11
N THR A 208 3.99 2.86 12.96
CA THR A 208 4.69 2.94 11.68
C THR A 208 6.13 2.45 11.85
N PHE A 209 6.77 2.10 10.74
CA PHE A 209 8.20 1.84 10.70
C PHE A 209 8.80 2.45 9.43
N THR A 210 10.11 2.68 9.45
CA THR A 210 10.86 3.04 8.25
C THR A 210 12.10 2.18 8.16
N THR A 211 12.44 1.79 6.94
CA THR A 211 13.64 1.02 6.66
C THR A 211 14.74 1.95 6.16
N LEU A 212 15.94 1.76 6.68
CA LEU A 212 17.11 2.53 6.25
C LEU A 212 17.83 1.76 5.14
N CYS A 213 17.65 2.20 3.90
CA CYS A 213 18.40 1.70 2.76
C CYS A 213 19.51 2.69 2.37
N THR A 214 20.65 2.19 1.89
CA THR A 214 21.75 3.05 1.39
C THR A 214 21.32 4.01 0.28
N SER A 215 20.29 3.65 -0.49
CA SER A 215 19.53 4.57 -1.33
C SER A 215 18.11 4.01 -1.56
N PRO A 216 17.04 4.81 -1.39
CA PRO A 216 15.67 4.37 -1.70
C PRO A 216 15.42 4.23 -3.21
N TYR A 217 16.25 4.87 -4.04
CA TYR A 217 16.20 4.79 -5.50
C TYR A 217 17.60 4.41 -6.00
N PHE A 218 17.74 3.30 -6.74
CA PHE A 218 18.98 3.05 -7.47
C PHE A 218 19.03 4.04 -8.63
N ASN A 219 19.48 5.26 -8.34
CA ASN A 219 19.96 6.15 -9.39
C ASN A 219 21.21 5.47 -9.94
N GLY A 220 21.07 4.86 -11.12
CA GLY A 220 22.19 4.35 -11.89
C GLY A 220 23.09 5.51 -12.29
N GLN A 221 23.97 5.94 -11.39
CA GLN A 221 25.23 6.53 -11.81
C GLN A 221 26.22 5.37 -11.95
N SER A 222 26.17 4.72 -13.11
CA SER A 222 27.38 4.08 -13.63
C SER A 222 28.30 5.20 -14.10
N SER A 223 29.28 5.53 -13.25
CA SER A 223 30.52 6.18 -13.65
C SER A 223 31.26 5.35 -14.68
#